data_AF-A0A953IJU8-F1
#
_entry.id   AF-A0A953IJU8-F1
#
_cell.length_a   1.000
_cell.length_b   1.000
_cell.length_c   1.000
_cell.angle_alpha   90.00
_cell.angle_beta   90.00
_cell.angle_gamma   90.00
#
_symmetry.space_group_name_H-M   'P 1'
#
loop_
_entity.id
_entity.type
_entity.pdbx_description
1 polymer ?
#
loop_
_entity_poly.entity_id
_entity_poly.type
_entity_poly.pdbx_seq_one_letter_code
_entity_poly.pdbx_strand_id
1 'polypeptide(L)'
;MTAWPDIVNGGFEAAAGIAVLNHCFALWRDKEVRGLSVASVAFFAAWGVWNLFYYPHLDQFYSFAGGVFITLANAIYVAMLVHFTGGWRDLGRRIRERLAGWTVCRVRGCHYGTYRFHSKALYFCTRCGKELTGRTFADLEPLTDDELDELQQEWAAEVRP
;
A
#
# COMPACT_ATOMS: atom_id res chain seq x y z
N MET A 1 21.33 32.26 -11.99
CA MET A 1 19.85 32.34 -12.02
C MET A 1 19.41 33.43 -11.06
N THR A 2 18.26 34.08 -11.27
CA THR A 2 17.75 35.03 -10.28
C THR A 2 17.46 34.28 -8.98
N ALA A 3 17.70 34.90 -7.82
CA ALA A 3 17.44 34.27 -6.52
C ALA A 3 15.93 34.04 -6.27
N TRP A 4 15.06 34.68 -7.04
CA TRP A 4 13.61 34.67 -6.81
C TRP A 4 12.96 33.30 -6.98
N PRO A 5 13.13 32.55 -8.10
CA PRO A 5 12.61 31.18 -8.20
C PRO A 5 13.11 30.24 -7.10
N ASP A 6 14.36 30.40 -6.67
CA ASP A 6 14.96 29.57 -5.62
C ASP A 6 14.30 29.81 -4.26
N ILE A 7 14.11 31.08 -3.89
CA ILE A 7 13.43 31.47 -2.65
C ILE A 7 11.98 30.98 -2.66
N VAL A 8 11.27 31.14 -3.78
CA VAL A 8 9.87 30.71 -3.90
C VAL A 8 9.76 29.19 -3.75
N ASN A 9 10.58 28.43 -4.47
CA ASN A 9 10.56 26.97 -4.40
C ASN A 9 10.96 26.46 -3.01
N GLY A 10 12.06 26.98 -2.44
CA GLY A 10 12.48 26.65 -1.07
C GLY A 10 11.42 27.00 -0.02
N GLY A 11 10.68 28.10 -0.21
CA GLY A 11 9.54 28.46 0.63
C GLY A 11 8.39 27.47 0.56
N PHE A 12 8.04 26.99 -0.64
CA PHE A 12 7.02 25.94 -0.81
C PHE A 12 7.46 24.61 -0.18
N GLU A 13 8.72 24.21 -0.36
CA GLU A 13 9.24 22.99 0.27
C GLU A 13 9.25 23.09 1.80
N ALA A 14 9.62 24.25 2.35
CA ALA A 14 9.55 24.51 3.79
C ALA A 14 8.09 24.41 4.31
N ALA A 15 7.14 25.06 3.64
CA ALA A 15 5.74 25.00 4.02
C ALA A 15 5.16 23.57 3.91
N ALA A 16 5.53 22.84 2.86
CA ALA A 16 5.15 21.44 2.69
C ALA A 16 5.74 20.55 3.80
N GLY A 17 7.00 20.78 4.21
CA GLY A 17 7.60 20.08 5.35
C GLY A 17 6.82 20.29 6.65
N ILE A 18 6.35 21.52 6.93
CA ILE A 18 5.51 21.80 8.10
C ILE A 18 4.18 21.04 8.01
N ALA A 19 3.55 21.01 6.84
CA ALA A 19 2.32 20.25 6.63
C ALA A 19 2.52 18.74 6.85
N VAL A 20 3.65 18.17 6.40
CA VAL A 20 4.03 16.77 6.65
C VAL A 20 4.23 16.51 8.16
N LEU A 21 4.88 17.43 8.88
CA LEU A 21 5.03 17.31 10.34
C LEU A 21 3.69 17.38 11.08
N ASN A 22 2.72 18.15 10.58
CA ASN A 22 1.36 18.13 11.14
C ASN A 22 0.69 16.76 10.96
N HIS A 23 0.88 16.09 9.81
CA HIS A 23 0.43 14.70 9.63
C HIS A 23 1.15 13.74 10.58
N CYS A 24 2.45 13.94 10.82
CA CYS A 24 3.19 13.17 11.83
C CYS A 24 2.59 13.36 13.23
N PHE A 25 2.27 14.59 13.62
CA PHE A 25 1.64 14.87 14.91
C PHE A 25 0.27 14.22 15.04
N ALA A 26 -0.57 14.31 14.00
CA ALA A 26 -1.86 13.62 13.97
C ALA A 26 -1.69 12.10 14.11
N LEU A 27 -0.78 11.50 13.36
CA LEU A 27 -0.48 10.07 13.46
C LEU A 27 0.07 9.68 14.85
N TRP A 28 0.89 10.54 15.46
CA TRP A 28 1.39 10.32 16.83
C TRP A 28 0.26 10.34 17.85
N ARG A 29 -0.75 11.19 17.67
CA ARG A 29 -1.90 11.30 18.57
C ARG A 29 -2.86 10.12 18.41
N ASP A 30 -3.16 9.76 17.17
CA ASP A 30 -4.20 8.79 16.85
C ASP A 30 -3.67 7.34 16.89
N LYS A 31 -2.34 7.14 16.80
CA LYS A 31 -1.64 5.84 16.88
C LYS A 31 -2.12 4.78 15.86
N GLU A 32 -2.83 5.20 14.83
CA GLU A 32 -3.42 4.32 13.81
C GLU A 32 -3.25 4.93 12.41
N VAL A 33 -3.00 4.09 11.41
CA VAL A 33 -2.88 4.49 10.00
C VAL A 33 -4.16 4.10 9.25
N ARG A 34 -4.95 5.07 8.80
CA ARG A 34 -6.20 4.82 8.07
C ARG A 34 -6.14 5.32 6.63
N GLY A 35 -6.21 4.39 5.67
CA GLY A 35 -6.40 4.70 4.25
C GLY A 35 -5.22 5.35 3.52
N LEU A 36 -4.05 5.47 4.16
CA LEU A 36 -2.87 6.09 3.56
C LEU A 36 -1.93 5.03 2.95
N SER A 37 -1.52 5.25 1.70
CA SER A 37 -0.53 4.40 1.02
C SER A 37 0.89 4.73 1.50
N VAL A 38 1.51 3.82 2.25
CA VAL A 38 2.92 3.94 2.69
C VAL A 38 3.86 4.08 1.50
N ALA A 39 3.57 3.38 0.39
CA ALA A 39 4.37 3.45 -0.83
C ALA A 39 4.37 4.86 -1.45
N SER A 40 3.25 5.58 -1.38
CA SER A 40 3.15 6.94 -1.91
C SER A 40 4.02 7.92 -1.11
N VAL A 41 4.02 7.82 0.22
CA VAL A 41 4.86 8.69 1.08
C VAL A 41 6.35 8.33 0.91
N ALA A 42 6.66 7.03 0.79
CA ALA A 42 8.03 6.58 0.52
C ALA A 42 8.56 7.09 -0.83
N PHE A 43 7.70 7.15 -1.85
CA PHE A 43 8.05 7.76 -3.14
C PHE A 43 8.42 9.24 -2.99
N PHE A 44 7.63 10.03 -2.25
CA PHE A 44 7.95 11.45 -2.01
C PHE A 44 9.22 11.66 -1.18
N ALA A 45 9.50 10.76 -0.22
CA ALA A 45 10.77 10.79 0.51
C ALA A 45 11.96 10.55 -0.43
N ALA A 46 11.86 9.55 -1.33
CA ALA A 46 12.90 9.26 -2.31
C ALA A 46 13.06 10.39 -3.35
N TRP A 47 11.96 11.00 -3.77
CA TRP A 47 11.97 12.18 -4.64
C TRP A 47 12.67 13.37 -3.97
N GLY A 48 12.44 13.58 -2.66
CA GLY A 48 13.18 14.56 -1.88
C GLY A 48 14.70 14.33 -1.89
N VAL A 49 15.15 13.07 -1.75
CA VAL A 49 16.57 12.72 -1.86
C VAL A 49 17.12 13.05 -3.25
N TRP A 50 16.35 12.81 -4.31
CA TRP A 50 16.74 13.22 -5.66
C TRP A 50 16.88 14.75 -5.78
N ASN A 51 15.96 15.52 -5.20
CA ASN A 51 16.04 16.98 -5.17
C ASN A 51 17.31 17.47 -4.44
N LEU A 52 17.70 16.81 -3.34
CA LEU A 52 18.95 17.12 -2.63
C LEU A 52 20.20 16.93 -3.49
N PHE A 53 20.20 15.92 -4.37
CA PHE A 53 21.28 15.74 -5.34
C PHE A 53 21.19 16.78 -6.47
N TYR A 54 19.99 17.13 -6.91
CA TYR A 54 19.75 18.00 -8.06
C TYR A 54 20.01 19.49 -7.78
N TYR A 55 19.58 20.04 -6.64
CA TYR A 55 19.68 21.48 -6.34
C TYR A 55 21.11 22.05 -6.30
N PRO A 56 22.13 21.35 -5.78
CA PRO A 56 23.51 21.81 -5.86
C PRO A 56 24.00 22.01 -7.29
N HIS A 57 23.50 21.23 -8.26
CA HIS A 57 23.87 21.38 -9.67
C HIS A 57 23.21 22.60 -10.34
N LEU A 58 22.21 23.21 -9.69
CA LEU A 58 21.51 24.40 -10.17
C LEU A 58 21.90 25.68 -9.42
N ASP A 59 22.83 25.59 -8.45
CA ASP A 59 23.17 26.69 -7.53
C ASP A 59 21.95 27.27 -6.78
N GLN A 60 21.01 26.39 -6.38
CA GLN A 60 19.75 26.73 -5.71
C GLN A 60 19.81 26.42 -4.21
N PHE A 61 20.42 27.32 -3.43
CA PHE A 61 20.66 27.10 -2.00
C PHE A 61 19.37 27.10 -1.16
N TYR A 62 18.40 27.97 -1.46
CA TYR A 62 17.16 28.04 -0.67
C TYR A 62 16.28 26.81 -0.88
N SER A 63 16.20 26.34 -2.12
CA SER A 63 15.56 25.07 -2.48
C SER A 63 16.33 23.88 -1.89
N PHE A 64 17.65 23.91 -1.88
CA PHE A 64 18.40 22.86 -1.18
C PHE A 64 18.05 22.79 0.32
N ALA A 65 18.00 23.94 1.01
CA ALA A 65 17.64 24.00 2.42
C ALA A 65 16.18 23.56 2.68
N GLY A 66 15.22 24.02 1.86
CA GLY A 66 13.82 23.58 1.90
C GLY A 66 13.68 22.08 1.62
N GLY A 67 14.39 21.59 0.61
CA GLY A 67 14.52 20.20 0.21
C GLY A 67 15.03 19.30 1.34
N VAL A 68 16.02 19.74 2.12
CA VAL A 68 16.53 18.97 3.28
C VAL A 68 15.42 18.82 4.31
N PHE A 69 14.73 19.91 4.61
CA PHE A 69 13.67 19.91 5.61
C PHE A 69 12.49 19.01 5.22
N ILE A 70 11.95 19.14 3.99
CA ILE A 70 10.84 18.31 3.53
C ILE A 70 11.24 16.83 3.39
N THR A 71 12.49 16.55 2.99
CA THR A 71 13.00 15.17 2.90
C THR A 71 13.06 14.52 4.28
N LEU A 72 13.57 15.23 5.29
CA LEU A 72 13.58 14.74 6.68
C LEU A 72 12.17 14.56 7.24
N ALA A 73 11.26 15.50 6.99
CA ALA A 73 9.86 15.40 7.41
C ALA A 73 9.18 14.15 6.80
N ASN A 74 9.36 13.91 5.50
CA ASN A 74 8.85 12.70 4.84
C ASN A 74 9.51 11.43 5.37
N ALA A 75 10.82 11.44 5.62
CA ALA A 75 11.52 10.27 6.19
C ALA A 75 10.99 9.90 7.59
N ILE A 76 10.78 10.89 8.45
CA ILE A 76 10.12 10.72 9.75
C ILE A 76 8.71 10.16 9.55
N TYR A 77 7.94 10.71 8.62
CA TYR A 77 6.58 10.28 8.37
C TYR A 77 6.51 8.81 7.90
N VAL A 78 7.37 8.41 6.98
CA VAL A 78 7.49 7.00 6.55
C VAL A 78 7.86 6.11 7.73
N ALA A 79 8.83 6.50 8.55
CA ALA A 79 9.22 5.73 9.73
C ALA A 79 8.05 5.53 10.70
N MET A 80 7.28 6.59 10.95
CA MET A 80 6.10 6.55 11.81
C MET A 80 4.99 5.69 11.21
N LEU A 81 4.68 5.85 9.91
CA LEU A 81 3.70 5.02 9.23
C LEU A 81 4.08 3.55 9.38
N VAL A 82 5.32 3.18 9.09
CA VAL A 82 5.71 1.78 9.16
C VAL A 82 5.68 1.23 10.60
N HIS A 83 6.03 2.06 11.59
CA HIS A 83 5.92 1.71 13.00
C HIS A 83 4.47 1.45 13.42
N PHE A 84 3.55 2.40 13.14
CA PHE A 84 2.15 2.29 13.56
C PHE A 84 1.31 1.33 12.72
N THR A 85 1.69 1.04 11.47
CA THR A 85 1.00 0.02 10.66
C THR A 85 1.33 -1.41 11.12
N GLY A 86 2.28 -1.61 12.06
CA GLY A 86 2.85 -2.94 12.33
C GLY A 86 3.52 -3.54 11.08
N GLY A 87 3.80 -2.68 10.09
CA GLY A 87 3.85 -3.03 8.67
C GLY A 87 5.05 -3.89 8.34
N TRP A 88 6.20 -3.74 9.00
CA TRP A 88 7.37 -4.58 8.71
C TRP A 88 7.10 -6.08 8.95
N ARG A 89 6.35 -6.42 10.01
CA ARG A 89 6.01 -7.81 10.33
C ARG A 89 4.92 -8.33 9.39
N ASP A 90 3.92 -7.50 9.13
CA ASP A 90 2.74 -7.89 8.35
C ASP A 90 3.01 -7.89 6.84
N LEU A 91 3.79 -6.94 6.32
CA LEU A 91 4.26 -6.88 4.94
C LEU A 91 5.23 -8.03 4.67
N GLY A 92 6.17 -8.30 5.58
CA GLY A 92 7.06 -9.46 5.47
C GLY A 92 6.29 -10.77 5.41
N ARG A 93 5.23 -10.91 6.23
CA ARG A 93 4.31 -12.05 6.19
C ARG A 93 3.55 -12.12 4.86
N ARG A 94 2.92 -11.03 4.40
CA ARG A 94 2.16 -10.99 3.13
C ARG A 94 3.03 -11.24 1.90
N ILE A 95 4.25 -10.69 1.85
CA ILE A 95 5.20 -10.94 0.77
C ILE A 95 5.61 -12.41 0.78
N ARG A 96 5.94 -12.95 1.96
CA ARG A 96 6.30 -14.37 2.10
C ARG A 96 5.14 -15.29 1.71
N GLU A 97 3.91 -14.99 2.14
CA GLU A 97 2.71 -15.74 1.78
C GLU A 97 2.42 -15.67 0.27
N ARG A 98 2.55 -14.48 -0.34
CA ARG A 98 2.38 -14.34 -1.80
C ARG A 98 3.45 -15.07 -2.59
N LEU A 99 4.72 -15.00 -2.17
CA LEU A 99 5.81 -15.73 -2.80
C LEU A 99 5.64 -17.24 -2.64
N ALA A 100 5.34 -17.70 -1.42
CA ALA A 100 5.07 -19.09 -1.12
C ALA A 100 3.87 -19.61 -1.93
N GLY A 101 2.75 -18.88 -1.93
CA GLY A 101 1.56 -19.20 -2.70
C GLY A 101 1.80 -19.23 -4.20
N TRP A 102 2.64 -18.31 -4.72
CA TRP A 102 3.07 -18.31 -6.11
C TRP A 102 3.90 -19.54 -6.47
N THR A 103 4.91 -19.89 -5.66
CA THR A 103 5.71 -21.11 -5.87
C THR A 103 4.86 -22.38 -5.77
N VAL A 104 3.93 -22.45 -4.81
CA VAL A 104 3.04 -23.60 -4.62
C VAL A 104 2.07 -23.74 -5.80
N CYS A 105 1.46 -22.65 -6.29
CA CYS A 105 0.61 -22.68 -7.50
C CYS A 105 1.38 -23.16 -8.73
N ARG A 106 2.65 -22.75 -8.86
CA ARG A 106 3.49 -23.11 -10.01
C ARG A 106 3.83 -24.61 -10.04
N VAL A 107 3.97 -25.24 -8.87
CA VAL A 107 4.34 -26.65 -8.75
C VAL A 107 3.12 -27.58 -8.68
N ARG A 108 2.10 -27.22 -7.90
CA ARG A 108 0.93 -28.09 -7.61
C ARG A 108 -0.34 -27.70 -8.37
N GLY A 109 -0.29 -26.68 -9.21
CA GLY A 109 -1.49 -26.09 -9.79
C GLY A 109 -2.22 -25.19 -8.80
N CYS A 110 -3.17 -24.41 -9.30
CA CYS A 110 -3.90 -23.45 -8.48
C CYS A 110 -5.07 -24.08 -7.74
N HIS A 111 -5.21 -23.68 -6.46
CA HIS A 111 -6.17 -24.23 -5.51
C HIS A 111 -7.24 -23.19 -5.20
N TYR A 112 -8.48 -23.67 -5.11
CA TYR A 112 -9.68 -22.91 -4.82
C TYR A 112 -10.09 -23.23 -3.39
N GLY A 113 -10.27 -22.22 -2.55
CA GLY A 113 -10.72 -22.44 -1.17
C GLY A 113 -11.92 -21.58 -0.79
N THR A 114 -12.14 -20.46 -1.50
CA THR A 114 -13.24 -19.54 -1.23
C THR A 114 -13.62 -18.76 -2.50
N TYR A 115 -14.91 -18.58 -2.71
CA TYR A 115 -15.47 -17.80 -3.80
C TYR A 115 -15.50 -16.33 -3.40
N ARG A 116 -14.67 -15.49 -4.03
CA ARG A 116 -14.79 -14.02 -3.92
C ARG A 116 -15.31 -13.46 -5.24
N PHE A 117 -16.57 -13.06 -5.24
CA PHE A 117 -17.23 -12.47 -6.39
C PHE A 117 -16.86 -10.97 -6.51
N HIS A 118 -16.32 -10.57 -7.67
CA HIS A 118 -16.21 -9.17 -8.07
C HIS A 118 -17.02 -8.96 -9.35
N SER A 119 -17.57 -7.76 -9.54
CA SER A 119 -18.47 -7.43 -10.67
C SER A 119 -17.86 -7.55 -12.08
N LYS A 120 -16.55 -7.84 -12.20
CA LYS A 120 -15.84 -7.94 -13.49
C LYS A 120 -14.84 -9.11 -13.58
N ALA A 121 -14.68 -9.92 -12.54
CA ALA A 121 -13.73 -11.04 -12.50
C ALA A 121 -14.36 -12.21 -11.75
N LEU A 122 -14.34 -13.39 -12.37
CA LEU A 122 -15.15 -14.52 -11.95
C LEU A 122 -14.50 -15.35 -10.83
N TYR A 123 -13.17 -15.54 -10.82
CA TYR A 123 -12.49 -16.33 -9.79
C TYR A 123 -11.03 -15.91 -9.57
N PHE A 124 -10.59 -15.92 -8.30
CA PHE A 124 -9.20 -15.73 -7.90
C PHE A 124 -8.71 -16.98 -7.16
N CYS A 125 -7.47 -17.41 -7.42
CA CYS A 125 -6.85 -18.45 -6.61
C CYS A 125 -6.59 -17.95 -5.18
N THR A 126 -7.03 -18.67 -4.15
CA THR A 126 -6.85 -18.26 -2.74
C THR A 126 -5.40 -18.31 -2.28
N ARG A 127 -4.53 -19.04 -2.98
CA ARG A 127 -3.09 -19.10 -2.70
C ARG A 127 -2.29 -18.01 -3.39
N CYS A 128 -2.51 -17.79 -4.69
CA CYS A 128 -1.65 -16.88 -5.49
C CYS A 128 -2.31 -15.55 -5.86
N GLY A 129 -3.63 -15.42 -5.69
CA GLY A 129 -4.39 -14.20 -5.98
C GLY A 129 -4.48 -13.85 -7.47
N LYS A 130 -4.04 -14.73 -8.39
CA LYS A 130 -4.21 -14.50 -9.83
C LYS A 130 -5.64 -14.78 -10.26
N GLU A 131 -6.13 -13.91 -11.14
CA GLU A 131 -7.36 -14.13 -11.90
C GLU A 131 -7.13 -15.29 -12.88
N LEU A 132 -8.11 -16.19 -12.97
CA LEU A 132 -8.06 -17.32 -13.87
C LEU A 132 -8.66 -16.96 -15.21
N THR A 133 -7.79 -16.69 -16.18
CA THR A 133 -8.18 -16.53 -17.57
C THR A 133 -8.56 -17.88 -18.18
N GLY A 134 -9.71 -17.92 -18.86
CA GLY A 134 -10.11 -19.07 -19.69
C GLY A 134 -11.01 -20.13 -19.04
N ARG A 135 -11.57 -19.89 -17.84
CA ARG A 135 -12.68 -20.69 -17.31
C ARG A 135 -13.96 -19.87 -17.23
N THR A 136 -15.08 -20.47 -17.63
CA THR A 136 -16.41 -19.84 -17.66
C THR A 136 -17.31 -20.48 -16.61
N PHE A 137 -18.49 -19.89 -16.36
CA PHE A 137 -19.52 -20.49 -15.48
C PHE A 137 -19.87 -21.94 -15.85
N ALA A 138 -19.68 -22.34 -17.11
CA ALA A 138 -19.99 -23.68 -17.59
C ALA A 138 -18.98 -24.76 -17.13
N ASP A 139 -17.80 -24.35 -16.65
CA ASP A 139 -16.76 -25.27 -16.15
C ASP A 139 -16.95 -25.61 -14.66
N LEU A 140 -18.04 -25.13 -14.06
CA LEU A 140 -18.39 -25.42 -12.67
C LEU A 140 -19.37 -26.57 -12.66
N GLU A 141 -19.03 -27.60 -11.88
CA GLU A 141 -20.04 -28.53 -11.43
C GLU A 141 -20.93 -27.78 -10.42
N PRO A 142 -22.26 -27.78 -10.59
CA PRO A 142 -23.15 -27.19 -9.61
C PRO A 142 -22.93 -27.86 -8.26
N LEU A 143 -22.95 -27.05 -7.19
CA LEU A 143 -22.97 -27.55 -5.82
C LEU A 143 -24.10 -28.57 -5.69
N THR A 144 -23.84 -29.65 -4.97
CA THR A 144 -24.92 -30.57 -4.61
C THR A 144 -25.87 -29.86 -3.65
N ASP A 145 -27.11 -30.36 -3.55
CA ASP A 145 -28.10 -29.79 -2.64
C ASP A 145 -27.58 -29.81 -1.18
N ASP A 146 -26.84 -30.86 -0.81
CA ASP A 146 -26.21 -30.99 0.52
C ASP A 146 -25.16 -29.89 0.77
N GLU A 147 -24.30 -29.61 -0.21
CA GLU A 147 -23.28 -28.56 -0.10
C GLU A 147 -23.90 -27.16 -0.05
N LEU A 148 -25.02 -26.96 -0.75
CA LEU A 148 -25.76 -25.71 -0.71
C LEU A 148 -26.42 -25.47 0.65
N ASP A 149 -27.00 -26.53 1.24
CA ASP A 149 -27.61 -26.49 2.57
C ASP A 149 -26.58 -26.21 3.67
N GLU A 150 -25.39 -26.80 3.59
CA GLU A 150 -24.27 -26.51 4.50
C GLU A 150 -23.86 -25.03 4.44
N LEU A 151 -23.68 -24.48 3.23
CA LEU A 151 -23.34 -23.07 3.02
C LEU A 151 -24.42 -22.11 3.57
N GLN A 152 -25.70 -22.45 3.38
CA GLN A 152 -26.80 -21.64 3.91
C GLN A 152 -26.82 -21.68 5.44
N GLN A 153 -26.51 -22.81 6.07
CA GLN A 153 -26.41 -22.94 7.52
C GLN A 153 -25.25 -22.12 8.09
N GLU A 154 -24.08 -22.14 7.43
CA GLU A 154 -22.92 -21.32 7.82
C GLU A 154 -23.26 -19.81 7.77
N TRP A 155 -23.85 -19.34 6.68
CA TRP A 155 -24.27 -17.93 6.55
C TRP A 155 -25.34 -17.55 7.57
N ALA A 156 -26.31 -18.43 7.83
CA ALA A 156 -27.32 -18.22 8.85
C ALA A 156 -26.74 -18.19 10.28
N ALA A 157 -25.56 -18.75 10.50
CA ALA A 157 -24.83 -18.66 11.77
C ALA A 157 -24.06 -17.34 11.90
N GLU A 158 -23.46 -16.83 10.82
CA GLU A 158 -22.72 -15.55 10.82
C GLU A 158 -23.63 -14.32 10.95
N VAL A 159 -24.87 -14.38 10.43
CA VAL A 159 -25.81 -13.24 10.42
C VAL A 159 -26.57 -13.08 11.75
N ARG A 160 -26.39 -13.97 12.73
CA ARG A 160 -26.99 -13.80 14.06
C ARG A 160 -26.21 -12.73 14.85
N PRO A 161 -26.89 -11.66 15.30
CA PRO A 161 -26.27 -10.52 16.00
C PRO A 161 -25.71 -10.89 17.37
#